data_AF-A0AAE0H101-F1
#
_entry.id   AF-A0AAE0H101-F1
#
_cell.length_a   1.000
_cell.length_b   1.000
_cell.length_c   1.000
_cell.angle_alpha   90.00
_cell.angle_beta   90.00
_cell.angle_gamma   90.00
#
_symmetry.space_group_name_H-M   'P 1'
#
loop_
_entity.id
_entity.type
_entity.pdbx_description
1 polymer ?
#
loop_
_entity_poly.entity_id
_entity_poly.type
_entity_poly.pdbx_seq_one_letter_code
_entity_poly.pdbx_strand_id
1 'polypeptide(L)'
;MSTTTECLLTGICICLAAALFRESCLSKLLRRRSGRESRQGEKLKGPWRGESEIASKAEMWEDGAKHTAERRLPLVFSTCETYRLRSAHGLPYVVSISLPLSYESRDPKESSRGGDHCRYPVLYVLDGEPYLFPLLVTAARTEHYFKSRRGAGFPDLIVVGITADIERECAPPQYFSTVGDLWTALRPTRARDYLPTAAESPWGVPGSSSLLDISGHATTFLRDFLASTLVPFVDRTFRTQTESTPTGACRAIVGKSFGGSAVAHLLLDPKCAPLFQHFLMCSPSLSWDDDAFFRLEEEGWLAKQPPLAGAVLICAGGNEVANVKGLMKFQNTLQGRKHPGLKIEMQVLDGEDHGSASYPFVSHALAWLACQLS
;
A
#
# COMPACT_ATOMS: atom_id res chain seq x y z
N MET A 1 -41.37 -28.93 44.41
CA MET A 1 -42.41 -27.95 44.81
C MET A 1 -41.84 -26.58 44.46
N SER A 2 -42.10 -26.00 43.27
CA SER A 2 -43.27 -25.17 42.90
C SER A 2 -43.47 -24.04 43.93
N THR A 3 -43.49 -22.72 43.64
CA THR A 3 -43.61 -21.92 42.40
C THR A 3 -43.51 -20.42 42.79
N THR A 4 -42.97 -19.57 41.87
CA THR A 4 -43.39 -18.17 41.51
C THR A 4 -43.33 -17.06 42.60
N THR A 5 -42.95 -15.79 42.40
CA THR A 5 -42.78 -14.85 41.26
C THR A 5 -42.05 -13.60 41.81
N GLU A 6 -41.13 -12.98 41.08
CA GLU A 6 -41.12 -11.53 40.79
C GLU A 6 -39.97 -11.14 39.84
N CYS A 7 -40.37 -10.45 38.75
CA CYS A 7 -39.60 -9.95 37.61
C CYS A 7 -38.66 -8.79 38.00
N LEU A 8 -37.42 -8.73 37.48
CA LEU A 8 -37.04 -8.09 36.20
C LEU A 8 -37.49 -6.62 36.09
N LEU A 9 -36.62 -5.67 36.47
CA LEU A 9 -36.52 -4.29 35.94
C LEU A 9 -35.40 -3.50 36.64
N THR A 10 -34.14 -3.68 36.22
CA THR A 10 -33.03 -2.71 36.42
C THR A 10 -31.89 -2.98 35.43
N GLY A 11 -32.26 -3.13 34.16
CA GLY A 11 -31.37 -2.98 33.02
C GLY A 11 -32.04 -2.02 32.04
N ILE A 12 -31.26 -1.12 31.44
CA ILE A 12 -31.65 -0.02 30.53
C ILE A 12 -31.79 1.34 31.24
N CYS A 13 -30.64 1.99 31.53
CA CYS A 13 -30.58 3.46 31.68
C CYS A 13 -29.24 4.10 31.28
N ILE A 14 -28.35 3.39 30.56
CA ILE A 14 -27.15 4.03 29.97
C ILE A 14 -26.97 3.52 28.53
N CYS A 15 -27.94 3.84 27.66
CA CYS A 15 -27.83 3.75 26.19
C CYS A 15 -28.61 4.88 25.47
N LEU A 16 -28.94 5.98 26.16
CA LEU A 16 -29.78 7.07 25.65
C LEU A 16 -29.09 8.43 25.72
N ALA A 17 -27.81 8.48 25.30
CA ALA A 17 -27.06 9.74 25.19
C ALA A 17 -26.35 9.93 23.82
N ALA A 18 -26.57 9.05 22.83
CA ALA A 18 -25.91 9.16 21.51
C ALA A 18 -26.87 9.21 20.30
N ALA A 19 -28.20 9.33 20.52
CA ALA A 19 -29.21 9.30 19.45
C ALA A 19 -30.06 10.58 19.31
N LEU A 20 -29.64 11.72 19.88
CA LEU A 20 -30.39 12.99 19.82
C LEU A 20 -29.59 14.16 19.24
N PHE A 21 -28.68 13.91 18.29
CA PHE A 21 -27.99 14.96 17.53
C PHE A 21 -27.92 14.69 16.02
N ARG A 22 -28.97 14.07 15.47
CA ARG A 22 -29.10 13.86 14.01
C ARG A 22 -30.51 14.03 13.46
N GLU A 23 -31.32 14.93 13.98
CA GLU A 23 -32.54 15.40 13.27
C GLU A 23 -32.87 16.87 13.63
N SER A 24 -32.18 17.85 13.02
CA SER A 24 -32.61 19.26 13.09
C SER A 24 -32.14 20.18 11.94
N CYS A 25 -31.58 19.66 10.84
CA CYS A 25 -31.12 20.52 9.75
C CYS A 25 -31.61 20.19 8.33
N LEU A 26 -32.52 19.23 8.14
CA LEU A 26 -32.99 18.87 6.79
C LEU A 26 -34.49 19.13 6.51
N SER A 27 -35.22 19.79 7.41
CA SER A 27 -36.68 20.02 7.26
C SER A 27 -37.11 21.47 6.99
N LYS A 28 -36.17 22.39 6.71
CA LYS A 28 -36.47 23.82 6.49
C LYS A 28 -36.31 24.37 5.07
N LEU A 29 -36.07 23.55 4.05
CA LEU A 29 -35.90 24.05 2.66
C LEU A 29 -36.83 23.46 1.58
N LEU A 30 -37.79 22.58 1.93
CA LEU A 30 -38.66 21.95 0.93
C LEU A 30 -40.17 22.23 1.08
N ARG A 31 -40.57 23.32 1.74
CA ARG A 31 -42.00 23.72 1.79
C ARG A 31 -42.19 25.24 1.67
N ARG A 32 -41.90 25.81 0.51
CA ARG A 32 -42.53 27.06 0.05
C ARG A 32 -42.64 27.08 -1.47
N ARG A 33 -43.80 26.64 -1.98
CA ARG A 33 -44.61 27.24 -3.07
C ARG A 33 -45.29 26.16 -3.90
N SER A 34 -46.50 25.78 -3.47
CA SER A 34 -47.53 25.21 -4.34
C SER A 34 -48.89 25.82 -3.96
N GLY A 35 -49.48 26.57 -4.89
CA GLY A 35 -50.92 26.81 -4.98
C GLY A 35 -51.47 28.13 -4.42
N ARG A 36 -51.76 29.10 -5.30
CA ARG A 36 -53.14 29.63 -5.51
C ARG A 36 -53.24 30.54 -6.74
N GLU A 37 -54.42 30.52 -7.33
CA GLU A 37 -54.79 30.86 -8.71
C GLU A 37 -55.07 32.35 -9.00
N SER A 38 -54.99 32.66 -10.31
CA SER A 38 -55.81 33.57 -11.14
C SER A 38 -55.99 35.05 -10.75
N ARG A 39 -55.54 35.96 -11.64
CA ARG A 39 -56.41 36.68 -12.61
C ARG A 39 -55.58 37.65 -13.48
N GLN A 40 -55.91 37.61 -14.77
CA GLN A 40 -55.92 38.69 -15.78
C GLN A 40 -54.68 39.59 -15.96
N GLY A 41 -53.94 39.29 -17.04
CA GLY A 41 -53.95 40.14 -18.23
C GLY A 41 -53.18 41.44 -18.19
N GLU A 42 -51.97 41.45 -18.74
CA GLU A 42 -51.56 42.50 -19.66
C GLU A 42 -50.45 42.04 -20.61
N LYS A 43 -50.64 42.42 -21.88
CA LYS A 43 -49.86 42.03 -23.05
C LYS A 43 -48.56 42.82 -23.09
N LEU A 44 -47.43 42.14 -23.24
CA LEU A 44 -46.28 42.70 -23.95
C LEU A 44 -45.77 41.71 -25.00
N LYS A 45 -45.90 42.15 -26.25
CA LYS A 45 -45.52 41.47 -27.49
C LYS A 45 -44.06 41.78 -27.80
N GLY A 46 -43.29 40.79 -28.25
CA GLY A 46 -42.01 40.98 -28.96
C GLY A 46 -41.15 39.71 -28.95
N PRO A 47 -40.58 39.27 -30.09
CA PRO A 47 -40.69 37.86 -30.47
C PRO A 47 -39.40 37.06 -30.29
N TRP A 48 -39.51 35.89 -29.68
CA TRP A 48 -38.64 34.75 -29.99
C TRP A 48 -39.32 33.95 -31.11
N ARG A 49 -38.75 34.02 -32.31
CA ARG A 49 -39.06 33.14 -33.44
C ARG A 49 -37.87 32.24 -33.68
N GLY A 50 -38.12 30.94 -33.80
CA GLY A 50 -37.19 30.02 -34.44
C GLY A 50 -37.04 28.65 -33.78
N GLU A 51 -38.14 27.94 -33.49
CA GLU A 51 -38.11 26.48 -33.56
C GLU A 51 -38.24 26.09 -35.03
N SER A 52 -37.17 25.54 -35.62
CA SER A 52 -37.22 24.71 -36.81
C SER A 52 -35.98 23.81 -36.85
N GLU A 53 -36.21 22.51 -36.75
CA GLU A 53 -35.45 21.43 -37.37
C GLU A 53 -33.92 21.50 -37.34
N ILE A 54 -33.31 20.77 -36.39
CA ILE A 54 -32.02 20.10 -36.66
C ILE A 54 -32.13 18.66 -36.15
N ALA A 55 -32.96 17.88 -36.85
CA ALA A 55 -32.71 16.46 -37.02
C ALA A 55 -31.85 16.30 -38.28
N SER A 56 -30.85 15.42 -38.20
CA SER A 56 -29.90 15.05 -39.26
C SER A 56 -28.83 16.10 -39.61
N LYS A 57 -27.61 15.84 -39.12
CA LYS A 57 -26.36 15.76 -39.90
C LYS A 57 -25.20 15.51 -38.93
N ALA A 58 -25.06 14.23 -38.56
CA ALA A 58 -23.74 13.70 -38.25
C ALA A 58 -23.00 13.65 -39.58
N GLU A 59 -22.24 14.71 -39.90
CA GLU A 59 -21.30 14.66 -41.00
C GLU A 59 -20.15 13.74 -40.61
N MET A 60 -20.16 12.58 -41.27
CA MET A 60 -19.09 11.61 -41.34
C MET A 60 -17.78 12.29 -41.73
N TRP A 61 -16.83 12.35 -40.81
CA TRP A 61 -15.43 12.15 -41.15
C TRP A 61 -15.12 10.67 -40.93
N GLU A 62 -15.37 9.87 -41.97
CA GLU A 62 -14.72 8.58 -42.14
C GLU A 62 -13.28 8.84 -42.56
N ASP A 63 -12.39 9.03 -41.57
CA ASP A 63 -10.99 8.72 -41.78
C ASP A 63 -10.78 7.25 -41.41
N GLY A 64 -10.49 6.45 -42.44
CA GLY A 64 -10.32 5.00 -42.41
C GLY A 64 -9.06 4.54 -41.70
N ALA A 65 -8.78 5.04 -40.51
CA ALA A 65 -7.82 4.44 -39.59
C ALA A 65 -8.61 3.53 -38.63
N LYS A 66 -8.48 2.21 -38.79
CA LYS A 66 -8.77 1.28 -37.71
C LYS A 66 -7.89 1.68 -36.53
N HIS A 67 -8.42 2.46 -35.59
CA HIS A 67 -7.82 2.62 -34.29
C HIS A 67 -7.91 1.26 -33.59
N THR A 68 -6.93 0.40 -33.84
CA THR A 68 -6.56 -0.64 -32.89
C THR A 68 -6.14 0.10 -31.65
N ALA A 69 -7.07 0.30 -30.71
CA ALA A 69 -6.71 0.70 -29.37
C ALA A 69 -5.84 -0.42 -28.81
N GLU A 70 -4.51 -0.32 -29.00
CA GLU A 70 -3.56 -1.06 -28.18
C GLU A 70 -3.92 -0.68 -26.75
N ARG A 71 -4.57 -1.60 -26.04
CA ARG A 71 -4.96 -1.39 -24.66
C ARG A 71 -3.70 -1.41 -23.81
N ARG A 72 -2.96 -0.30 -23.82
CA ARG A 72 -1.91 -0.01 -22.84
C ARG A 72 -2.63 0.14 -21.50
N LEU A 73 -2.36 -0.77 -20.58
CA LEU A 73 -2.92 -0.75 -19.22
C LEU A 73 -2.72 0.65 -18.61
N PRO A 74 -3.67 1.18 -17.82
CA PRO A 74 -3.54 2.52 -17.27
C PRO A 74 -2.42 2.52 -16.24
N LEU A 75 -1.27 3.05 -16.63
CA LEU A 75 -0.20 3.34 -15.71
C LEU A 75 -0.63 4.51 -14.82
N VAL A 76 -0.31 4.42 -13.52
CA VAL A 76 -0.56 5.50 -12.54
C VAL A 76 0.01 6.82 -13.04
N PHE A 77 1.18 6.76 -13.71
CA PHE A 77 1.85 7.89 -14.34
C PHE A 77 2.55 7.45 -15.63
N SER A 78 2.83 8.39 -16.54
CA SER A 78 3.53 8.12 -17.81
C SER A 78 4.95 7.60 -17.66
N THR A 79 5.61 7.85 -16.51
CA THR A 79 6.95 7.33 -16.19
C THR A 79 6.92 6.01 -15.44
N CYS A 80 5.75 5.35 -15.37
CA CYS A 80 5.67 4.00 -14.85
C CYS A 80 5.90 2.96 -15.97
N GLU A 81 6.56 1.87 -15.63
CA GLU A 81 6.79 0.72 -16.50
C GLU A 81 6.34 -0.55 -15.78
N THR A 82 5.94 -1.58 -16.53
CA THR A 82 5.53 -2.87 -15.96
C THR A 82 6.35 -3.99 -16.58
N TYR A 83 6.93 -4.83 -15.73
CA TYR A 83 7.69 -6.00 -16.11
C TYR A 83 7.03 -7.26 -15.54
N ARG A 84 7.17 -8.39 -16.24
CA ARG A 84 6.83 -9.71 -15.68
C ARG A 84 8.12 -10.47 -15.45
N LEU A 85 8.38 -10.85 -14.20
CA LEU A 85 9.56 -11.61 -13.79
C LEU A 85 9.13 -12.96 -13.23
N ARG A 86 10.08 -13.90 -13.14
CA ARG A 86 9.88 -15.20 -12.48
C ARG A 86 10.94 -15.41 -11.42
N SER A 87 10.58 -16.00 -10.29
CA SER A 87 11.55 -16.49 -9.30
C SER A 87 12.40 -17.63 -9.89
N ALA A 88 13.47 -18.02 -9.18
CA ALA A 88 14.26 -19.20 -9.55
C ALA A 88 13.42 -20.49 -9.65
N HIS A 89 12.31 -20.57 -8.90
CA HIS A 89 11.35 -21.67 -8.95
C HIS A 89 10.19 -21.47 -9.94
N GLY A 90 10.27 -20.45 -10.80
CA GLY A 90 9.31 -20.22 -11.87
C GLY A 90 8.04 -19.48 -11.46
N LEU A 91 7.88 -19.08 -10.19
CA LEU A 91 6.72 -18.32 -9.72
C LEU A 91 6.66 -16.94 -10.39
N PRO A 92 5.53 -16.56 -11.02
CA PRO A 92 5.47 -15.33 -11.80
C PRO A 92 5.05 -14.13 -10.95
N TYR A 93 5.66 -12.98 -11.25
CA TYR A 93 5.40 -11.70 -10.58
C TYR A 93 5.26 -10.58 -11.60
N VAL A 94 4.32 -9.67 -11.34
CA VAL A 94 4.23 -8.37 -11.99
C VAL A 94 5.00 -7.36 -11.14
N VAL A 95 5.90 -6.64 -11.79
CA VAL A 95 6.76 -5.62 -11.19
C VAL A 95 6.44 -4.28 -11.84
N SER A 96 5.82 -3.38 -11.08
CA SER A 96 5.49 -2.03 -11.50
C SER A 96 6.58 -1.07 -11.03
N ILE A 97 7.17 -0.29 -11.92
CA ILE A 97 8.30 0.59 -11.63
C ILE A 97 7.88 2.01 -11.93
N SER A 98 7.96 2.92 -10.96
CA SER A 98 7.82 4.36 -11.20
C SER A 98 9.19 5.01 -11.21
N LEU A 99 9.51 5.68 -12.31
CA LEU A 99 10.72 6.48 -12.44
C LEU A 99 10.44 7.95 -12.07
N PRO A 100 11.44 8.66 -11.53
CA PRO A 100 11.42 10.11 -11.38
C PRO A 100 11.04 10.83 -12.68
N LEU A 101 10.36 11.98 -12.60
CA LEU A 101 10.02 12.76 -13.81
C LEU A 101 11.29 13.26 -14.53
N SER A 102 12.34 13.53 -13.77
CA SER A 102 13.65 13.93 -14.25
C SER A 102 14.48 12.77 -14.84
N TYR A 103 13.98 11.53 -14.83
CA TYR A 103 14.79 10.36 -15.14
C TYR A 103 15.31 10.34 -16.60
N GLU A 104 14.56 10.87 -17.56
CA GLU A 104 15.04 10.99 -18.95
C GLU A 104 15.74 12.32 -19.24
N SER A 105 15.66 13.28 -18.31
CA SER A 105 16.24 14.61 -18.47
C SER A 105 17.76 14.50 -18.61
N ARG A 106 18.27 15.04 -19.71
CA ARG A 106 19.71 15.21 -19.96
C ARG A 106 20.18 16.63 -19.65
N ASP A 107 19.32 17.48 -19.04
CA ASP A 107 19.65 18.89 -18.81
C ASP A 107 20.82 19.02 -17.81
N PRO A 108 21.97 19.59 -18.24
CA PRO A 108 23.11 19.82 -17.38
C PRO A 108 22.80 20.66 -16.14
N LYS A 109 21.77 21.53 -16.17
CA LYS A 109 21.40 22.42 -15.06
C LYS A 109 20.54 21.72 -14.02
N GLU A 110 19.71 20.74 -14.38
CA GLU A 110 19.10 19.82 -13.41
C GLU A 110 20.14 18.82 -12.88
N SER A 111 21.08 18.40 -13.73
CA SER A 111 22.26 17.62 -13.35
C SER A 111 23.30 18.41 -12.55
N SER A 112 23.16 19.74 -12.39
CA SER A 112 24.14 20.55 -11.67
C SER A 112 24.02 20.44 -10.14
N ARG A 113 23.04 19.67 -9.63
CA ARG A 113 23.03 19.09 -8.27
C ARG A 113 23.53 17.63 -8.21
N GLY A 114 24.05 17.09 -9.31
CA GLY A 114 24.65 15.75 -9.41
C GLY A 114 24.94 15.36 -10.88
N GLY A 115 26.18 15.60 -11.34
CA GLY A 115 26.57 15.47 -12.74
C GLY A 115 26.49 14.04 -13.32
N ASP A 116 26.29 13.97 -14.63
CA ASP A 116 26.30 12.84 -15.60
C ASP A 116 25.58 11.51 -15.28
N HIS A 117 25.38 11.06 -14.04
CA HIS A 117 24.58 9.86 -13.73
C HIS A 117 23.88 9.98 -12.37
N CYS A 118 22.80 10.76 -12.28
CA CYS A 118 21.98 10.77 -11.07
C CYS A 118 21.44 9.36 -10.80
N ARG A 119 21.93 8.76 -9.71
CA ARG A 119 21.51 7.46 -9.20
C ARG A 119 20.54 7.68 -8.05
N TYR A 120 19.46 6.91 -8.03
CA TYR A 120 18.34 7.14 -7.14
C TYR A 120 18.26 6.07 -6.05
N PRO A 121 17.87 6.45 -4.82
CA PRO A 121 17.40 5.49 -3.83
C PRO A 121 16.20 4.72 -4.38
N VAL A 122 16.03 3.48 -3.91
CA VAL A 122 14.95 2.59 -4.38
C VAL A 122 14.02 2.21 -3.24
N LEU A 123 12.72 2.40 -3.42
CA LEU A 123 11.67 1.96 -2.50
C LEU A 123 10.93 0.75 -3.09
N TYR A 124 11.13 -0.42 -2.49
CA TYR A 124 10.44 -1.66 -2.86
C TYR A 124 9.13 -1.78 -2.07
N VAL A 125 8.03 -2.02 -2.78
CA VAL A 125 6.67 -2.01 -2.23
C VAL A 125 6.06 -3.39 -2.40
N LEU A 126 5.88 -4.11 -1.29
CA LEU A 126 5.09 -5.35 -1.25
C LEU A 126 3.61 -5.02 -1.32
N ASP A 127 2.79 -5.91 -1.87
CA ASP A 127 1.38 -5.63 -2.18
C ASP A 127 1.18 -4.39 -3.06
N GLY A 128 1.96 -4.31 -4.14
CA GLY A 128 1.91 -3.19 -5.09
C GLY A 128 0.48 -2.89 -5.54
N GLU A 129 -0.18 -3.87 -6.17
CA GLU A 129 -1.63 -3.89 -6.37
C GLU A 129 -2.34 -4.50 -5.14
N PRO A 130 -3.56 -4.05 -4.79
CA PRO A 130 -4.38 -3.10 -5.55
C PRO A 130 -4.13 -1.61 -5.26
N TYR A 131 -3.23 -1.25 -4.34
CA TYR A 131 -3.24 0.11 -3.79
C TYR A 131 -1.90 0.67 -3.29
N LEU A 132 -0.99 -0.13 -2.75
CA LEU A 132 0.14 0.43 -2.01
C LEU A 132 1.16 1.11 -2.95
N PHE A 133 1.37 0.54 -4.14
CA PHE A 133 2.21 1.14 -5.18
C PHE A 133 1.70 2.52 -5.62
N PRO A 134 0.47 2.70 -6.13
CA PRO A 134 0.00 4.02 -6.56
C PRO A 134 0.02 5.06 -5.43
N LEU A 135 -0.31 4.67 -4.20
CA LEU A 135 -0.27 5.58 -3.05
C LEU A 135 1.15 6.06 -2.75
N LEU A 136 2.12 5.15 -2.64
CA LEU A 136 3.50 5.51 -2.35
C LEU A 136 4.16 6.28 -3.48
N VAL A 137 3.87 5.94 -4.75
CA VAL A 137 4.39 6.72 -5.89
C VAL A 137 3.86 8.15 -5.84
N THR A 138 2.55 8.32 -5.61
CA THR A 138 1.95 9.65 -5.51
C THR A 138 2.58 10.44 -4.38
N ALA A 139 2.67 9.85 -3.20
CA ALA A 139 3.18 10.52 -2.03
C ALA A 139 4.70 10.83 -2.16
N ALA A 140 5.50 9.95 -2.76
CA ALA A 140 6.94 10.19 -2.97
C ALA A 140 7.19 11.40 -3.88
N ARG A 141 6.44 11.52 -4.97
CA ARG A 141 6.53 12.66 -5.90
C ARG A 141 6.13 13.97 -5.23
N THR A 142 5.04 13.95 -4.45
CA THR A 142 4.57 15.16 -3.76
C THR A 142 5.52 15.58 -2.66
N GLU A 143 6.05 14.63 -1.88
CA GLU A 143 7.05 14.91 -0.84
C GLU A 143 8.30 15.54 -1.45
N HIS A 144 8.79 14.99 -2.57
CA HIS A 144 9.95 15.54 -3.29
C HIS A 144 9.70 16.99 -3.71
N TYR A 145 8.57 17.24 -4.38
CA TYR A 145 8.23 18.57 -4.87
C TYR A 145 8.07 19.60 -3.75
N PHE A 146 7.34 19.28 -2.67
CA PHE A 146 7.06 20.25 -1.62
C PHE A 146 8.24 20.47 -0.67
N LYS A 147 9.06 19.43 -0.39
CA LYS A 147 10.22 19.57 0.48
C LYS A 147 11.41 20.22 -0.22
N SER A 148 11.67 19.88 -1.48
CA SER A 148 12.75 20.50 -2.28
C SER A 148 12.60 22.02 -2.37
N ARG A 149 11.37 22.53 -2.43
CA ARG A 149 11.06 23.98 -2.42
C ARG A 149 11.29 24.67 -1.08
N ARG A 150 11.27 23.92 0.02
CA ARG A 150 11.48 24.43 1.38
C ARG A 150 12.92 24.26 1.86
N GLY A 151 13.84 23.83 1.00
CA GLY A 151 15.23 23.56 1.35
C GLY A 151 15.44 22.25 2.14
N ALA A 152 14.39 21.47 2.35
CA ALA A 152 14.46 20.13 2.93
C ALA A 152 14.73 19.12 1.79
N GLY A 153 15.85 18.40 1.87
CA GLY A 153 16.28 17.47 0.82
C GLY A 153 15.54 16.15 0.88
N PHE A 154 14.41 16.01 0.19
CA PHE A 154 13.88 14.68 -0.13
C PHE A 154 14.30 14.29 -1.54
N PRO A 155 15.10 13.22 -1.75
CA PRO A 155 15.52 12.83 -3.08
C PRO A 155 14.33 12.27 -3.87
N ASP A 156 14.43 12.36 -5.20
CA ASP A 156 13.58 11.58 -6.09
C ASP A 156 13.86 10.07 -5.87
N LEU A 157 12.82 9.24 -5.97
CA LEU A 157 12.89 7.80 -5.73
C LEU A 157 12.51 7.00 -6.97
N ILE A 158 13.20 5.88 -7.20
CA ILE A 158 12.64 4.78 -8.00
C ILE A 158 11.75 3.96 -7.07
N VAL A 159 10.47 3.79 -7.42
CA VAL A 159 9.53 2.99 -6.63
C VAL A 159 9.21 1.70 -7.37
N VAL A 160 9.33 0.56 -6.72
CA VAL A 160 9.20 -0.78 -7.31
C VAL A 160 8.09 -1.55 -6.60
N GLY A 161 6.90 -1.58 -7.18
CA GLY A 161 5.76 -2.38 -6.74
C GLY A 161 5.89 -3.85 -7.13
N ILE A 162 5.64 -4.74 -6.18
CA ILE A 162 5.74 -6.20 -6.33
C ILE A 162 4.36 -6.80 -6.13
N THR A 163 3.89 -7.60 -7.09
CA THR A 163 2.60 -8.28 -7.03
C THR A 163 2.73 -9.65 -7.70
N ALA A 164 2.12 -10.69 -7.13
CA ALA A 164 2.06 -11.99 -7.78
C ALA A 164 1.27 -11.91 -9.10
N ASP A 165 1.76 -12.54 -10.16
CA ASP A 165 1.08 -12.56 -11.46
C ASP A 165 0.01 -13.66 -11.48
N ILE A 166 -1.14 -13.36 -10.87
CA ILE A 166 -2.29 -14.27 -10.76
C ILE A 166 -3.13 -14.36 -12.04
N GLU A 167 -2.95 -13.43 -13.00
CA GLU A 167 -3.71 -13.41 -14.26
C GLU A 167 -3.46 -14.66 -15.11
N ARG A 168 -2.28 -15.27 -15.01
CA ARG A 168 -1.90 -16.48 -15.77
C ARG A 168 -2.31 -17.78 -15.09
N GLU A 169 -2.43 -17.78 -13.77
CA GLU A 169 -2.86 -18.95 -13.00
C GLU A 169 -4.39 -19.09 -13.01
N CYS A 170 -5.11 -18.00 -13.27
CA CYS A 170 -6.56 -18.01 -13.51
C CYS A 170 -6.89 -18.24 -15.00
N ALA A 171 -7.55 -19.36 -15.32
CA ALA A 171 -8.22 -19.54 -16.61
C ALA A 171 -9.58 -18.79 -16.63
N PRO A 172 -10.11 -18.38 -17.80
CA PRO A 172 -9.62 -17.30 -18.70
C PRO A 172 -9.36 -15.99 -17.92
N PRO A 173 -8.93 -14.86 -18.53
CA PRO A 173 -8.78 -13.59 -17.80
C PRO A 173 -10.08 -13.23 -17.09
N GLN A 174 -10.15 -13.54 -15.80
CA GLN A 174 -11.23 -13.09 -14.95
C GLN A 174 -10.95 -11.61 -14.74
N TYR A 175 -11.78 -10.77 -15.33
CA TYR A 175 -11.84 -9.38 -14.90
C TYR A 175 -12.25 -9.41 -13.43
N PHE A 176 -11.31 -9.08 -12.54
CA PHE A 176 -11.66 -8.82 -11.14
C PHE A 176 -12.71 -7.72 -11.14
N SER A 177 -13.91 -8.04 -10.68
CA SER A 177 -15.04 -7.12 -10.73
C SER A 177 -15.01 -6.13 -9.57
N THR A 178 -14.32 -6.49 -8.49
CA THR A 178 -14.10 -5.66 -7.30
C THR A 178 -12.67 -5.75 -6.80
N VAL A 179 -12.25 -4.76 -6.00
CA VAL A 179 -10.99 -4.81 -5.23
C VAL A 179 -11.00 -5.99 -4.24
N GLY A 180 -12.17 -6.40 -3.75
CA GLY A 180 -12.33 -7.58 -2.89
C GLY A 180 -12.01 -8.89 -3.61
N ASP A 181 -12.37 -9.01 -4.89
CA ASP A 181 -12.07 -10.19 -5.71
C ASP A 181 -10.55 -10.31 -5.91
N LEU A 182 -9.89 -9.18 -6.22
CA LEU A 182 -8.44 -9.13 -6.38
C LEU A 182 -7.72 -9.48 -5.08
N TRP A 183 -8.17 -8.96 -3.93
CA TRP A 183 -7.63 -9.36 -2.62
C TRP A 183 -7.81 -10.85 -2.34
N THR A 184 -8.98 -11.40 -2.67
CA THR A 184 -9.27 -12.82 -2.49
C THR A 184 -8.35 -13.68 -3.35
N ALA A 185 -8.10 -13.28 -4.59
CA ALA A 185 -7.22 -14.00 -5.50
C ALA A 185 -5.74 -13.86 -5.14
N LEU A 186 -5.30 -12.70 -4.64
CA LEU A 186 -3.92 -12.49 -4.18
C LEU A 186 -3.63 -13.19 -2.85
N ARG A 187 -4.63 -13.37 -1.97
CA ARG A 187 -4.43 -13.87 -0.61
C ARG A 187 -3.57 -15.14 -0.52
N PRO A 188 -3.79 -16.22 -1.29
CA PRO A 188 -2.96 -17.41 -1.21
C PRO A 188 -1.50 -17.13 -1.57
N THR A 189 -1.25 -16.36 -2.64
CA THR A 189 0.12 -16.00 -3.06
C THR A 189 0.84 -15.13 -2.03
N ARG A 190 0.12 -14.20 -1.38
CA ARG A 190 0.65 -13.38 -0.28
C ARG A 190 0.99 -14.23 0.93
N ALA A 191 0.11 -15.17 1.29
CA ALA A 191 0.35 -16.06 2.42
C ALA A 191 1.57 -16.97 2.18
N ARG A 192 1.71 -17.50 0.96
CA ARG A 192 2.90 -18.23 0.50
C ARG A 192 4.16 -17.39 0.66
N ASP A 193 4.17 -16.21 0.06
CA ASP A 193 5.38 -15.42 -0.12
C ASP A 193 5.78 -14.60 1.11
N TYR A 194 4.86 -14.32 2.03
CA TYR A 194 5.10 -13.37 3.12
C TYR A 194 5.08 -13.95 4.52
N LEU A 195 4.60 -15.19 4.69
CA LEU A 195 4.50 -15.82 6.01
C LEU A 195 5.57 -16.91 6.19
N PRO A 196 6.24 -16.95 7.35
CA PRO A 196 7.45 -17.75 7.54
C PRO A 196 7.19 -19.25 7.71
N THR A 197 6.01 -19.62 8.22
CA THR A 197 5.66 -21.00 8.55
C THR A 197 4.31 -21.38 7.93
N ALA A 198 4.17 -22.66 7.64
CA ALA A 198 2.93 -23.26 7.16
C ALA A 198 1.93 -23.35 8.31
N ALA A 199 0.83 -22.60 8.25
CA ALA A 199 -0.21 -22.60 9.27
C ALA A 199 -1.57 -22.16 8.73
N GLU A 200 -2.63 -22.47 9.49
CA GLU A 200 -3.94 -21.87 9.23
C GLU A 200 -3.97 -20.40 9.65
N SER A 201 -4.75 -19.61 8.92
CA SER A 201 -4.95 -18.20 9.30
C SER A 201 -5.75 -18.12 10.60
N PRO A 202 -5.22 -17.46 11.65
CA PRO A 202 -6.02 -17.16 12.84
C PRO A 202 -7.09 -16.11 12.53
N TRP A 203 -6.91 -15.33 11.45
CA TRP A 203 -7.85 -14.31 10.97
C TRP A 203 -8.75 -14.89 9.88
N GLY A 204 -9.54 -15.91 10.24
CA GLY A 204 -10.43 -16.61 9.32
C GLY A 204 -11.29 -15.64 8.48
N VAL A 205 -11.44 -15.93 7.18
CA VAL A 205 -12.40 -15.25 6.32
C VAL A 205 -13.39 -16.30 5.85
N PRO A 206 -14.70 -16.11 6.08
CA PRO A 206 -15.70 -17.07 5.64
C PRO A 206 -15.57 -17.37 4.14
N GLY A 207 -15.48 -18.66 3.79
CA GLY A 207 -15.34 -19.11 2.40
C GLY A 207 -13.93 -19.00 1.81
N SER A 208 -12.92 -18.53 2.55
CA SER A 208 -11.55 -18.52 2.05
C SER A 208 -10.91 -19.91 2.11
N SER A 209 -10.09 -20.23 1.10
CA SER A 209 -9.23 -21.42 1.12
C SER A 209 -8.33 -21.46 2.35
N SER A 210 -8.06 -22.67 2.83
CA SER A 210 -7.01 -22.94 3.82
C SER A 210 -5.68 -22.36 3.35
N LEU A 211 -4.89 -21.85 4.31
CA LEU A 211 -3.53 -21.38 4.04
C LEU A 211 -2.47 -22.36 4.50
N LEU A 212 -2.85 -23.46 5.16
CA LEU A 212 -1.92 -24.42 5.76
C LEU A 212 -0.95 -25.00 4.71
N ASP A 213 -1.49 -25.46 3.58
CA ASP A 213 -0.69 -26.08 2.52
C ASP A 213 -0.03 -25.07 1.57
N ILE A 214 -0.22 -23.77 1.79
CA ILE A 214 0.20 -22.69 0.87
C ILE A 214 1.21 -21.75 1.52
N SER A 215 1.06 -21.44 2.80
CA SER A 215 1.94 -20.54 3.55
C SER A 215 3.29 -21.18 3.90
N GLY A 216 4.22 -20.38 4.43
CA GLY A 216 5.51 -20.89 4.92
C GLY A 216 6.68 -20.77 3.94
N HIS A 217 6.53 -20.00 2.87
CA HIS A 217 7.56 -19.85 1.84
C HIS A 217 8.18 -18.45 1.81
N ALA A 218 8.06 -17.68 2.91
CA ALA A 218 8.66 -16.34 2.96
C ALA A 218 10.17 -16.33 2.70
N THR A 219 10.93 -17.27 3.28
CA THR A 219 12.37 -17.41 3.02
C THR A 219 12.67 -17.68 1.55
N THR A 220 11.87 -18.53 0.90
CA THR A 220 11.97 -18.84 -0.54
C THR A 220 11.71 -17.60 -1.38
N PHE A 221 10.62 -16.87 -1.11
CA PHE A 221 10.32 -15.61 -1.80
C PHE A 221 11.47 -14.59 -1.67
N LEU A 222 11.96 -14.39 -0.44
CA LEU A 222 13.02 -13.42 -0.18
C LEU A 222 14.34 -13.78 -0.88
N ARG A 223 14.74 -15.06 -0.85
CA ARG A 223 16.04 -15.49 -1.41
C ARG A 223 15.97 -15.65 -2.92
N ASP A 224 14.93 -16.28 -3.43
CA ASP A 224 14.90 -16.73 -4.83
C ASP A 224 14.30 -15.68 -5.75
N PHE A 225 13.33 -14.90 -5.27
CA PHE A 225 12.76 -13.81 -6.04
C PHE A 225 13.40 -12.48 -5.69
N LEU A 226 13.28 -12.01 -4.45
CA LEU A 226 13.69 -10.66 -4.10
C LEU A 226 15.21 -10.46 -4.26
N ALA A 227 16.02 -11.28 -3.58
CA ALA A 227 17.47 -11.16 -3.54
C ALA A 227 18.14 -11.61 -4.84
N SER A 228 17.72 -12.76 -5.39
CA SER A 228 18.42 -13.37 -6.54
C SER A 228 17.92 -12.85 -7.90
N THR A 229 16.68 -12.35 -7.98
CA THR A 229 16.07 -11.95 -9.26
C THR A 229 15.78 -10.46 -9.32
N LEU A 230 14.93 -9.96 -8.42
CA LEU A 230 14.35 -8.63 -8.53
C LEU A 230 15.38 -7.52 -8.26
N VAL A 231 16.09 -7.56 -7.13
CA VAL A 231 17.09 -6.53 -6.80
C VAL A 231 18.17 -6.45 -7.89
N PRO A 232 18.79 -7.56 -8.35
CA PRO A 232 19.76 -7.52 -9.45
C PRO A 232 19.18 -7.04 -10.78
N PHE A 233 17.90 -7.38 -11.08
CA PHE A 233 17.22 -6.88 -12.28
C PHE A 233 17.08 -5.35 -12.23
N VAL A 234 16.61 -4.79 -11.11
CA VAL A 234 16.41 -3.34 -10.96
C VAL A 234 17.75 -2.61 -11.03
N ASP A 235 18.78 -3.09 -10.33
CA ASP A 235 20.11 -2.44 -10.30
C ASP A 235 20.82 -2.44 -11.66
N ARG A 236 20.57 -3.47 -12.48
CA ARG A 236 21.13 -3.56 -13.85
C ARG A 236 20.37 -2.71 -14.85
N THR A 237 19.07 -2.55 -14.66
CA THR A 237 18.17 -1.92 -15.64
C THR A 237 18.04 -0.41 -15.39
N PHE A 238 18.12 0.03 -14.13
CA PHE A 238 17.89 1.42 -13.73
C PHE A 238 19.09 2.02 -13.00
N ARG A 239 19.18 3.35 -12.98
CA ARG A 239 20.24 4.09 -12.27
C ARG A 239 19.96 4.10 -10.77
N THR A 240 20.19 2.98 -10.09
CA THR A 240 20.00 2.84 -8.64
C THR A 240 21.26 3.22 -7.85
N GLN A 241 21.07 3.60 -6.59
CA GLN A 241 22.14 3.72 -5.60
C GLN A 241 22.52 2.34 -5.06
N THR A 242 23.73 1.89 -5.40
CA THR A 242 24.31 0.61 -5.02
C THR A 242 25.57 0.81 -4.16
N GLU A 243 26.16 -0.29 -3.68
CA GLU A 243 27.41 -0.27 -2.90
C GLU A 243 28.58 0.41 -3.63
N SER A 244 28.59 0.37 -4.97
CA SER A 244 29.62 1.04 -5.77
C SER A 244 29.44 2.56 -5.88
N THR A 245 28.34 3.11 -5.37
CA THR A 245 28.09 4.55 -5.44
C THR A 245 28.77 5.27 -4.28
N PRO A 246 29.25 6.52 -4.46
CA PRO A 246 29.87 7.28 -3.37
C PRO A 246 28.95 7.50 -2.15
N THR A 247 27.64 7.51 -2.38
CA THR A 247 26.61 7.62 -1.34
C THR A 247 26.27 6.28 -0.67
N GLY A 248 26.82 5.16 -1.17
CA GLY A 248 26.48 3.81 -0.74
C GLY A 248 25.13 3.31 -1.30
N ALA A 249 24.82 2.04 -1.04
CA ALA A 249 23.50 1.52 -1.38
C ALA A 249 22.41 2.20 -0.55
N CYS A 250 21.27 2.49 -1.18
CA CYS A 250 20.13 3.06 -0.48
C CYS A 250 18.84 2.40 -0.96
N ARG A 251 18.43 1.36 -0.25
CA ARG A 251 17.19 0.63 -0.50
C ARG A 251 16.29 0.64 0.73
N ALA A 252 15.04 0.94 0.49
CA ALA A 252 13.96 0.83 1.45
C ALA A 252 13.00 -0.28 0.99
N ILE A 253 12.41 -1.02 1.94
CA ILE A 253 11.30 -1.94 1.66
C ILE A 253 10.11 -1.60 2.55
N VAL A 254 8.92 -1.66 1.96
CA VAL A 254 7.67 -1.32 2.64
C VAL A 254 6.58 -2.35 2.39
N GLY A 255 5.81 -2.64 3.43
CA GLY A 255 4.66 -3.53 3.35
C GLY A 255 3.67 -3.32 4.49
N LYS A 256 2.44 -3.79 4.30
CA LYS A 256 1.36 -3.72 5.29
C LYS A 256 0.73 -5.10 5.51
N SER A 257 0.27 -5.40 6.72
CA SER A 257 -0.38 -6.68 7.03
C SER A 257 0.58 -7.85 6.71
N PHE A 258 0.20 -8.84 5.90
CA PHE A 258 1.15 -9.86 5.43
C PHE A 258 2.37 -9.26 4.72
N GLY A 259 2.23 -8.20 3.93
CA GLY A 259 3.39 -7.49 3.37
C GLY A 259 4.30 -6.91 4.46
N GLY A 260 3.74 -6.42 5.56
CA GLY A 260 4.52 -5.97 6.72
C GLY A 260 5.22 -7.14 7.42
N SER A 261 4.55 -8.29 7.51
CA SER A 261 5.15 -9.54 8.01
C SER A 261 6.32 -10.00 7.16
N ALA A 262 6.26 -9.87 5.84
CA ALA A 262 7.41 -10.13 4.98
C ALA A 262 8.57 -9.18 5.25
N VAL A 263 8.31 -7.89 5.52
CA VAL A 263 9.37 -6.95 5.93
C VAL A 263 9.98 -7.35 7.28
N ALA A 264 9.16 -7.79 8.25
CA ALA A 264 9.64 -8.32 9.52
C ALA A 264 10.48 -9.60 9.33
N HIS A 265 10.04 -10.53 8.47
CA HIS A 265 10.81 -11.73 8.12
C HIS A 265 12.13 -11.38 7.44
N LEU A 266 12.12 -10.41 6.52
CA LEU A 266 13.30 -9.92 5.83
C LEU A 266 14.32 -9.35 6.79
N LEU A 267 13.87 -8.54 7.76
CA LEU A 267 14.73 -8.00 8.81
C LEU A 267 15.41 -9.11 9.62
N LEU A 268 14.71 -10.22 9.88
CA LEU A 268 15.23 -11.37 10.65
C LEU A 268 16.06 -12.35 9.80
N ASP A 269 16.04 -12.27 8.46
CA ASP A 269 16.84 -13.15 7.61
C ASP A 269 18.27 -12.57 7.42
N PRO A 270 19.33 -13.24 7.92
CA PRO A 270 20.68 -12.69 7.92
C PRO A 270 21.31 -12.58 6.51
N LYS A 271 20.74 -13.25 5.50
CA LYS A 271 21.22 -13.18 4.11
C LYS A 271 20.52 -12.08 3.33
N CYS A 272 19.25 -11.82 3.62
CA CYS A 272 18.44 -10.84 2.90
C CYS A 272 18.42 -9.47 3.58
N ALA A 273 18.53 -9.39 4.91
CA ALA A 273 18.54 -8.13 5.65
C ALA A 273 19.60 -7.12 5.13
N PRO A 274 20.85 -7.51 4.81
CA PRO A 274 21.86 -6.56 4.33
C PRO A 274 21.53 -5.87 3.00
N LEU A 275 20.52 -6.34 2.25
CA LEU A 275 20.12 -5.71 0.99
C LEU A 275 19.45 -4.34 1.20
N PHE A 276 18.92 -4.07 2.39
CA PHE A 276 18.10 -2.91 2.71
C PHE A 276 18.63 -2.14 3.90
N GLN A 277 18.53 -0.81 3.83
CA GLN A 277 18.92 0.11 4.90
C GLN A 277 17.70 0.57 5.70
N HIS A 278 16.52 0.59 5.07
CA HIS A 278 15.28 1.08 5.65
C HIS A 278 14.15 0.05 5.53
N PHE A 279 13.49 -0.23 6.65
CA PHE A 279 12.42 -1.21 6.76
C PHE A 279 11.16 -0.52 7.26
N LEU A 280 10.11 -0.48 6.46
CA LEU A 280 8.86 0.20 6.81
C LEU A 280 7.74 -0.83 6.84
N MET A 281 7.11 -1.01 7.99
CA MET A 281 6.03 -1.99 8.13
C MET A 281 4.83 -1.37 8.84
N CYS A 282 3.64 -1.64 8.32
CA CYS A 282 2.39 -1.26 8.98
C CYS A 282 1.58 -2.49 9.34
N SER A 283 1.16 -2.55 10.60
CA SER A 283 0.28 -3.59 11.13
C SER A 283 0.72 -5.01 10.74
N PRO A 284 2.02 -5.38 10.85
CA PRO A 284 2.45 -6.71 10.47
C PRO A 284 1.77 -7.76 11.34
N SER A 285 1.45 -8.89 10.74
CA SER A 285 0.73 -10.02 11.34
C SER A 285 1.65 -10.87 12.24
N LEU A 286 2.19 -10.29 13.31
CA LEU A 286 3.24 -10.92 14.13
C LEU A 286 2.76 -12.11 14.98
N SER A 287 1.46 -12.21 15.25
CA SER A 287 0.86 -13.35 15.97
C SER A 287 0.55 -14.55 15.08
N TRP A 288 1.10 -14.59 13.86
CA TRP A 288 0.98 -15.74 12.96
C TRP A 288 1.58 -16.99 13.60
N ASP A 289 0.89 -18.13 13.46
CA ASP A 289 1.39 -19.47 13.83
C ASP A 289 2.04 -19.51 15.22
N ASP A 290 1.26 -19.14 16.23
CA ASP A 290 1.68 -19.06 17.63
C ASP A 290 3.01 -18.30 17.79
N ASP A 291 3.00 -17.02 17.40
CA ASP A 291 4.13 -16.09 17.53
C ASP A 291 5.40 -16.55 16.76
N ALA A 292 5.24 -17.10 15.55
CA ALA A 292 6.35 -17.61 14.73
C ALA A 292 7.51 -16.61 14.52
N PHE A 293 7.21 -15.31 14.39
CA PHE A 293 8.22 -14.26 14.26
C PHE A 293 9.10 -14.12 15.50
N PHE A 294 8.55 -14.33 16.69
CA PHE A 294 9.30 -14.32 17.95
C PHE A 294 10.17 -15.57 18.08
N ARG A 295 9.66 -16.73 17.65
CA ARG A 295 10.45 -17.96 17.59
C ARG A 295 11.65 -17.81 16.65
N LEU A 296 11.45 -17.24 15.46
CA LEU A 296 12.52 -16.97 14.51
C LEU A 296 13.57 -15.99 15.04
N GLU A 297 13.13 -14.90 15.70
CA GLU A 297 14.03 -13.96 16.37
C GLU A 297 14.89 -14.66 17.43
N GLU A 298 14.26 -15.45 18.29
CA GLU A 298 14.94 -16.16 19.38
C GLU A 298 15.91 -17.21 18.85
N GLU A 299 15.52 -17.99 17.83
CA GLU A 299 16.39 -18.94 17.14
C GLU A 299 17.62 -18.24 16.55
N GLY A 300 17.44 -17.11 15.87
CA GLY A 300 18.54 -16.32 15.32
C GLY A 300 19.49 -15.77 16.39
N TRP A 301 18.92 -15.28 17.50
CA TRP A 301 19.67 -14.80 18.65
C TRP A 301 20.49 -15.91 19.32
N LEU A 302 19.88 -17.06 19.62
CA LEU A 302 20.53 -18.22 20.24
C LEU A 302 21.62 -18.80 19.33
N ALA A 303 21.39 -18.80 18.01
CA ALA A 303 22.36 -19.21 17.00
C ALA A 303 23.49 -18.19 16.80
N LYS A 304 23.47 -17.03 17.49
CA LYS A 304 24.45 -15.94 17.36
C LYS A 304 24.60 -15.49 15.90
N GLN A 305 23.48 -15.34 15.19
CA GLN A 305 23.49 -14.75 13.86
C GLN A 305 24.08 -13.34 13.90
N PRO A 306 24.58 -12.82 12.75
CA PRO A 306 25.07 -11.45 12.67
C PRO A 306 24.06 -10.45 13.26
N PRO A 307 24.52 -9.40 13.98
CA PRO A 307 23.61 -8.44 14.57
C PRO A 307 22.72 -7.78 13.51
N LEU A 308 21.45 -7.58 13.85
CA LEU A 308 20.53 -6.84 13.01
C LEU A 308 21.00 -5.39 12.81
N ALA A 309 20.77 -4.84 11.63
CA ALA A 309 21.12 -3.47 11.30
C ALA A 309 20.09 -2.86 10.35
N GLY A 310 19.93 -1.55 10.42
CA GLY A 310 18.98 -0.79 9.61
C GLY A 310 18.10 0.12 10.45
N ALA A 311 17.44 1.06 9.77
CA ALA A 311 16.42 1.91 10.36
C ALA A 311 15.04 1.29 10.09
N VAL A 312 14.24 1.13 11.13
CA VAL A 312 12.96 0.44 11.10
C VAL A 312 11.86 1.39 11.56
N LEU A 313 10.83 1.57 10.73
CA LEU A 313 9.57 2.20 11.10
C LEU A 313 8.49 1.14 11.21
N ILE A 314 7.83 1.10 12.36
CA ILE A 314 6.67 0.25 12.63
C ILE A 314 5.45 1.14 12.87
N CYS A 315 4.42 0.99 12.05
CA CYS A 315 3.13 1.66 12.25
C CYS A 315 2.03 0.66 12.60
N ALA A 316 0.99 1.11 13.30
CA ALA A 316 -0.26 0.36 13.47
C ALA A 316 -1.45 1.29 13.70
N GLY A 317 -2.65 0.86 13.30
CA GLY A 317 -3.87 1.56 13.68
C GLY A 317 -4.13 1.46 15.18
N GLY A 318 -4.48 2.59 15.81
CA GLY A 318 -4.75 2.65 17.25
C GLY A 318 -5.90 1.74 17.70
N ASN A 319 -6.85 1.45 16.81
CA ASN A 319 -7.96 0.54 17.08
C ASN A 319 -7.55 -0.95 16.98
N GLU A 320 -6.34 -1.26 16.52
CA GLU A 320 -5.80 -2.63 16.46
C GLU A 320 -5.15 -3.05 17.80
N VAL A 321 -5.89 -2.96 18.91
CA VAL A 321 -5.35 -3.05 20.28
C VAL A 321 -4.43 -4.26 20.51
N ALA A 322 -4.82 -5.45 20.03
CA ALA A 322 -4.01 -6.66 20.17
C ALA A 322 -2.72 -6.59 19.33
N ASN A 323 -2.82 -6.05 18.11
CA ASN A 323 -1.68 -5.89 17.22
C ASN A 323 -0.67 -4.87 17.78
N VAL A 324 -1.16 -3.71 18.27
CA VAL A 324 -0.33 -2.69 18.92
C VAL A 324 0.48 -3.28 20.08
N LYS A 325 -0.13 -4.15 20.92
CA LYS A 325 0.59 -4.86 21.98
C LYS A 325 1.66 -5.81 21.44
N GLY A 326 1.34 -6.58 20.40
CA GLY A 326 2.30 -7.47 19.73
C GLY A 326 3.50 -6.71 19.15
N LEU A 327 3.27 -5.54 18.56
CA LEU A 327 4.31 -4.68 18.00
C LEU A 327 5.19 -4.05 19.08
N MET A 328 4.60 -3.58 20.18
CA MET A 328 5.38 -3.10 21.33
C MET A 328 6.25 -4.23 21.91
N LYS A 329 5.72 -5.46 22.01
CA LYS A 329 6.50 -6.63 22.44
C LYS A 329 7.67 -6.88 21.48
N PHE A 330 7.42 -6.87 20.17
CA PHE A 330 8.45 -7.08 19.15
C PHE A 330 9.55 -6.02 19.18
N GLN A 331 9.17 -4.73 19.24
CA GLN A 331 10.12 -3.62 19.37
C GLN A 331 10.98 -3.79 20.63
N ASN A 332 10.36 -4.07 21.78
CA ASN A 332 11.07 -4.24 23.04
C ASN A 332 12.03 -5.44 23.01
N THR A 333 11.63 -6.55 22.38
CA THR A 333 12.51 -7.72 22.20
C THR A 333 13.76 -7.32 21.42
N LEU A 334 13.60 -6.71 20.24
CA LEU A 334 14.74 -6.34 19.38
C LEU A 334 15.64 -5.26 20.01
N GLN A 335 15.06 -4.26 20.66
CA GLN A 335 15.82 -3.24 21.39
C GLN A 335 16.57 -3.84 22.59
N GLY A 336 15.96 -4.82 23.27
CA GLY A 336 16.57 -5.55 24.38
C GLY A 336 17.83 -6.33 23.98
N ARG A 337 17.92 -6.77 22.72
CA ARG A 337 19.12 -7.43 22.16
C ARG A 337 20.31 -6.48 21.95
N LYS A 338 20.08 -5.16 21.95
CA LYS A 338 21.11 -4.12 21.78
C LYS A 338 21.96 -4.28 20.52
N HIS A 339 21.33 -4.61 19.39
CA HIS A 339 22.03 -4.64 18.11
C HIS A 339 22.58 -3.24 17.76
N PRO A 340 23.89 -3.08 17.50
CA PRO A 340 24.52 -1.76 17.41
C PRO A 340 24.07 -0.93 16.19
N GLY A 341 23.65 -1.59 15.11
CA GLY A 341 23.22 -0.94 13.87
C GLY A 341 21.70 -0.80 13.73
N LEU A 342 20.91 -1.24 14.72
CA LEU A 342 19.46 -1.30 14.62
C LEU A 342 18.81 -0.08 15.30
N LYS A 343 17.99 0.66 14.56
CA LYS A 343 17.19 1.76 15.09
C LYS A 343 15.73 1.47 14.80
N ILE A 344 14.88 1.44 15.83
CA ILE A 344 13.45 1.14 15.68
C ILE A 344 12.63 2.28 16.22
N GLU A 345 11.76 2.81 15.36
CA GLU A 345 10.72 3.77 15.70
C GLU A 345 9.34 3.11 15.52
N MET A 346 8.45 3.30 16.50
CA MET A 346 7.07 2.82 16.43
C MET A 346 6.11 4.00 16.52
N GLN A 347 5.09 4.01 15.67
CA GLN A 347 4.05 5.03 15.64
C GLN A 347 2.67 4.37 15.63
N VAL A 348 1.84 4.74 16.61
CA VAL A 348 0.42 4.33 16.66
C VAL A 348 -0.42 5.43 16.02
N LEU A 349 -1.18 5.07 15.00
CA LEU A 349 -2.03 5.95 14.20
C LEU A 349 -3.39 6.05 14.88
N ASP A 350 -3.60 7.09 15.68
CA ASP A 350 -4.80 7.25 16.50
C ASP A 350 -6.09 7.26 15.67
N GLY A 351 -7.13 6.60 16.17
CA GLY A 351 -8.43 6.47 15.48
C GLY A 351 -8.45 5.54 14.26
N GLU A 352 -7.31 5.04 13.80
CA GLU A 352 -7.22 4.18 12.61
C GLU A 352 -7.42 2.69 12.95
N ASP A 353 -8.07 1.95 12.05
CA ASP A 353 -8.16 0.49 12.06
C ASP A 353 -7.22 -0.16 11.03
N HIS A 354 -7.26 -1.50 10.94
CA HIS A 354 -6.40 -2.25 10.05
C HIS A 354 -6.55 -1.85 8.58
N GLY A 355 -7.75 -1.45 8.14
CA GLY A 355 -8.02 -0.99 6.78
C GLY A 355 -7.58 0.46 6.60
N SER A 356 -8.12 1.36 7.42
CA SER A 356 -7.99 2.81 7.28
C SER A 356 -6.55 3.31 7.46
N ALA A 357 -5.73 2.59 8.25
CA ALA A 357 -4.32 2.89 8.49
C ALA A 357 -3.46 3.04 7.22
N SER A 358 -3.88 2.48 6.07
CA SER A 358 -3.11 2.57 4.81
C SER A 358 -2.68 3.99 4.43
N TYR A 359 -3.61 4.94 4.49
CA TYR A 359 -3.37 6.31 4.02
C TYR A 359 -2.46 7.11 4.96
N PRO A 360 -2.75 7.20 6.27
CA PRO A 360 -1.85 7.85 7.20
C PRO A 360 -0.50 7.13 7.27
N PHE A 361 -0.46 5.80 7.18
CA PHE A 361 0.81 5.08 7.12
C PHE A 361 1.70 5.56 5.97
N VAL A 362 1.18 5.66 4.74
CA VAL A 362 1.97 6.13 3.58
C VAL A 362 2.57 7.51 3.82
N SER A 363 1.78 8.43 4.39
CA SER A 363 2.25 9.78 4.73
C SER A 363 3.39 9.75 5.77
N HIS A 364 3.18 9.03 6.88
CA HIS A 364 4.17 8.89 7.94
C HIS A 364 5.44 8.17 7.46
N ALA A 365 5.29 7.12 6.66
CA ALA A 365 6.36 6.33 6.07
C ALA A 365 7.30 7.18 5.23
N LEU A 366 6.78 8.01 4.33
CA LEU A 366 7.61 8.86 3.49
C LEU A 366 8.16 10.08 4.22
N ALA A 367 7.40 10.65 5.15
CA ALA A 367 7.92 11.71 6.00
C ALA A 367 9.12 11.23 6.82
N TRP A 368 9.02 10.03 7.41
CA TRP A 368 10.09 9.39 8.15
C TRP A 368 11.26 9.02 7.26
N LEU A 369 11.01 8.40 6.10
CA LEU A 369 12.06 8.05 5.14
C LEU A 369 12.81 9.30 4.69
N ALA A 370 12.12 10.42 4.48
CA ALA A 370 12.77 11.67 4.12
C ALA A 370 13.80 12.12 5.16
N CYS A 371 13.52 11.95 6.45
CA CYS A 371 14.46 12.26 7.52
C CYS A 371 15.67 11.31 7.54
N GLN A 372 15.53 10.09 7.00
CA GLN A 372 16.66 9.15 6.89
C GLN A 372 17.55 9.42 5.68
N LEU A 373 17.00 10.04 4.64
CA LEU A 373 17.69 10.32 3.37
C LEU A 373 18.25 11.76 3.26
N SER A 374 17.88 12.64 4.20
CA SER A 374 18.41 14.00 4.35
C SER A 374 19.74 13.97 5.09
#